data_AF-A0A971PRK3-F1
#
_entry.id   AF-A0A971PRK3-F1
#
_cell.length_a   1.000
_cell.length_b   1.000
_cell.length_c   1.000
_cell.angle_alpha   90.00
_cell.angle_beta   90.00
_cell.angle_gamma   90.00
#
_symmetry.space_group_name_H-M   'P 1'
#
loop_
_entity.id
_entity.type
_entity.pdbx_description
1 polymer ?
#
loop_
_entity_poly.entity_id
_entity_poly.type
_entity_poly.pdbx_seq_one_letter_code
_entity_poly.pdbx_strand_id
1 'polypeptide(L)'
;MIVLNFFLFRVLPGDPARTLGRGRFRTREQLEAFNRTYGLDEPLWRQFLTYLGNLARGDLGVSLRYRVPVSQLIMDRLGTTLLLVGISTILATIIGVWMGIRSAWKRGGLFDRFSTGGSLTLYSMPEWWLGLMFIAVFSVGVGLFPTGGLHSVGVDPWSPAGWLDVARHLALPVATLTLAYLADYALIMRSSLLDEIGEEYVTTARAKGLRDVQVRDRHAVRNALLPTTTVIALNVGFVVTGAITVETVFSIPGLGLLATEALKVPDFWVLQGAFLVASAAVILANLAANLLYGLLDPRVRT
;
A
#
# COMPACT_ATOMS: atom_id res chain seq x y z
N MET A 1 11.60 0.63 -14.27
CA MET A 1 11.88 0.56 -12.81
C MET A 1 13.32 0.22 -12.47
N ILE A 2 13.93 -0.85 -13.02
CA ILE A 2 15.30 -1.27 -12.68
C ILE A 2 16.35 -0.17 -12.95
N VAL A 3 16.30 0.46 -14.14
CA VAL A 3 17.18 1.58 -14.51
C VAL A 3 16.99 2.76 -13.56
N LEU A 4 15.74 3.20 -13.36
CA LEU A 4 15.40 4.29 -12.44
C LEU A 4 15.93 4.01 -11.03
N ASN A 5 15.70 2.80 -10.51
CA ASN A 5 16.16 2.39 -9.19
C ASN A 5 17.69 2.51 -9.07
N PHE A 6 18.44 1.99 -10.05
CA PHE A 6 19.89 2.07 -10.05
C PHE A 6 20.42 3.51 -10.01
N PHE A 7 19.87 4.41 -10.84
CA PHE A 7 20.34 5.78 -10.95
C PHE A 7 19.84 6.67 -9.81
N LEU A 8 18.58 6.50 -9.37
CA LEU A 8 17.96 7.30 -8.30
C LEU A 8 18.83 7.32 -7.05
N PHE A 9 19.26 6.14 -6.59
CA PHE A 9 20.04 6.06 -5.36
C PHE A 9 21.48 6.55 -5.55
N ARG A 10 22.02 6.53 -6.77
CA ARG A 10 23.36 7.07 -7.09
C ARG A 10 23.40 8.58 -7.27
N VAL A 11 22.24 9.21 -7.49
CA VAL A 11 22.08 10.67 -7.62
C VAL A 11 21.82 11.34 -6.26
N LEU A 12 21.42 10.57 -5.24
CA LEU A 12 21.25 11.11 -3.88
C LEU A 12 22.54 11.81 -3.41
N PRO A 13 22.46 13.05 -2.90
CA PRO A 13 23.63 13.83 -2.53
C PRO A 13 24.41 13.15 -1.39
N GLY A 14 25.69 12.97 -1.63
CA GLY A 14 26.62 12.27 -0.75
C GLY A 14 27.32 11.17 -1.52
N ASP A 15 28.65 11.27 -1.67
CA ASP A 15 29.49 10.21 -2.23
C ASP A 15 29.01 8.86 -1.69
N PRO A 16 28.52 7.92 -2.54
CA PRO A 16 27.97 6.66 -2.09
C PRO A 16 28.87 6.00 -1.06
N ALA A 17 30.19 6.09 -1.25
CA ALA A 17 31.20 5.60 -0.32
C ALA A 17 31.14 6.24 1.08
N ARG A 18 30.92 7.56 1.16
CA ARG A 18 30.86 8.31 2.42
C ARG A 18 29.53 8.12 3.14
N THR A 19 28.45 8.07 2.37
CA THR A 19 27.09 7.81 2.87
C THR A 19 26.97 6.37 3.36
N LEU A 20 27.46 5.40 2.57
CA LEU A 20 27.57 3.98 2.94
C LEU A 20 28.54 3.77 4.11
N GLY A 21 29.65 4.50 4.11
CA GLY A 21 30.64 4.48 5.18
C GLY A 21 30.17 5.07 6.50
N ARG A 22 28.99 5.71 6.56
CA ARG A 22 28.45 6.36 7.76
C ARG A 22 29.40 7.40 8.37
N GLY A 23 30.24 8.05 7.57
CA GLY A 23 31.33 8.88 8.09
C GLY A 23 32.35 8.13 8.97
N ARG A 24 32.34 6.78 8.97
CA ARG A 24 33.34 5.93 9.65
C ARG A 24 34.64 5.86 8.87
N PHE A 25 34.58 6.03 7.55
CA PHE A 25 35.78 6.19 6.72
C PHE A 25 36.33 7.59 6.95
N ARG A 26 37.13 7.73 8.02
CA ARG A 26 37.81 8.97 8.38
C ARG A 26 39.10 9.16 7.58
N THR A 27 39.66 8.07 7.05
CA THR A 27 40.85 8.11 6.19
C THR A 27 40.50 7.80 4.74
N ARG A 28 41.27 8.38 3.79
CA ARG A 28 41.10 8.14 2.34
C ARG A 28 41.27 6.65 1.98
N GLU A 29 42.19 5.97 2.66
CA GLU A 29 42.48 4.54 2.45
C GLU A 29 41.27 3.64 2.77
N GLN A 30 40.53 3.94 3.84
CA GLN A 30 39.33 3.18 4.19
C GLN A 30 38.21 3.37 3.17
N LEU A 31 38.09 4.59 2.61
CA LEU A 31 37.12 4.91 1.57
C LEU A 31 37.47 4.20 0.24
N GLU A 32 38.74 4.20 -0.14
CA GLU A 32 39.23 3.52 -1.34
C GLU A 32 39.11 2.00 -1.24
N ALA A 33 39.45 1.41 -0.09
CA ALA A 33 39.26 -0.02 0.15
C ALA A 33 37.78 -0.42 0.06
N PHE A 34 36.89 0.40 0.61
CA PHE A 34 35.45 0.20 0.51
C PHE A 34 34.97 0.29 -0.95
N ASN A 35 35.42 1.32 -1.68
CA ASN A 35 35.05 1.49 -3.10
C ASN A 35 35.46 0.31 -3.95
N ARG A 36 36.69 -0.20 -3.78
CA ARG A 36 37.18 -1.38 -4.47
C ARG A 36 36.38 -2.64 -4.11
N THR A 37 36.01 -2.79 -2.83
CA THR A 37 35.28 -3.97 -2.35
C THR A 37 33.87 -4.04 -2.96
N TYR A 38 33.23 -2.89 -3.18
CA TYR A 38 31.87 -2.81 -3.71
C TYR A 38 31.80 -2.34 -5.18
N GLY A 39 32.94 -2.25 -5.86
CA GLY A 39 33.05 -1.82 -7.26
C GLY A 39 32.53 -0.39 -7.53
N LEU A 40 32.53 0.48 -6.52
CA LEU A 40 32.01 1.85 -6.63
C LEU A 40 32.97 2.80 -7.37
N ASP A 41 34.23 2.38 -7.54
CA ASP A 41 35.26 3.04 -8.34
C ASP A 41 35.18 2.72 -9.84
N GLU A 42 34.36 1.73 -10.23
CA GLU A 42 34.20 1.38 -11.63
C GLU A 42 33.30 2.38 -12.38
N PRO A 43 33.45 2.49 -13.72
CA PRO A 43 32.52 3.26 -14.56
C PRO A 43 31.06 2.83 -14.33
N LEU A 44 30.13 3.79 -14.34
CA LEU A 44 28.71 3.57 -14.05
C LEU A 44 28.07 2.43 -14.85
N TRP A 45 28.49 2.24 -16.11
CA TRP A 45 27.98 1.16 -16.95
C TRP A 45 28.40 -0.23 -16.44
N ARG A 46 29.61 -0.40 -15.89
CA ARG A 46 30.04 -1.67 -15.29
C ARG A 46 29.30 -1.93 -13.99
N GLN A 47 29.18 -0.90 -13.14
CA GLN A 47 28.35 -0.99 -11.94
C GLN A 47 26.91 -1.42 -12.27
N PHE A 48 26.36 -0.92 -13.37
CA PHE A 48 25.02 -1.28 -13.83
C PHE A 48 24.94 -2.74 -14.30
N LEU A 49 25.92 -3.23 -15.06
CA LEU A 49 25.97 -4.63 -15.48
C LEU A 49 26.14 -5.58 -14.28
N THR A 50 26.99 -5.23 -13.31
CA THR A 50 27.15 -5.99 -12.06
C THR A 50 25.84 -5.99 -11.27
N TYR A 51 25.16 -4.84 -11.16
CA TYR A 51 23.85 -4.76 -10.53
C TYR A 51 22.81 -5.67 -11.21
N LEU A 52 22.75 -5.67 -12.55
CA LEU A 52 21.85 -6.56 -13.29
C LEU A 52 22.19 -8.04 -13.08
N GLY A 53 23.47 -8.39 -13.08
CA GLY A 53 23.94 -9.75 -12.83
C GLY A 53 23.59 -10.24 -11.43
N ASN A 54 23.76 -9.40 -10.41
CA ASN A 54 23.37 -9.70 -9.03
C ASN A 54 21.86 -9.82 -8.89
N LEU A 55 21.11 -8.89 -9.50
CA LEU A 55 19.66 -8.91 -9.46
C LEU A 55 19.07 -10.16 -10.12
N ALA A 56 19.63 -10.61 -11.24
CA ALA A 56 19.22 -11.85 -11.90
C ALA A 56 19.44 -13.11 -11.03
N ARG A 57 20.34 -13.04 -10.04
CA ARG A 57 20.59 -14.11 -9.06
C ARG A 57 19.80 -13.91 -7.76
N GLY A 58 19.00 -12.86 -7.65
CA GLY A 58 18.28 -12.49 -6.43
C GLY A 58 19.18 -11.87 -5.34
N ASP A 59 20.40 -11.47 -5.69
CA ASP A 59 21.32 -10.80 -4.77
C ASP A 59 21.09 -9.28 -4.80
N LEU A 60 20.57 -8.76 -3.69
CA LEU A 60 20.31 -7.33 -3.47
C LEU A 60 21.42 -6.66 -2.66
N GLY A 61 22.52 -7.36 -2.40
CA GLY A 61 23.61 -6.92 -1.54
C GLY A 61 23.36 -7.23 -0.06
N VAL A 62 24.25 -6.69 0.78
CA VAL A 62 24.28 -6.94 2.23
C VAL A 62 24.06 -5.62 2.94
N SER A 63 23.10 -5.56 3.87
CA SER A 63 22.87 -4.36 4.67
C SER A 63 24.09 -4.03 5.53
N LEU A 64 24.57 -2.78 5.50
CA LEU A 64 25.63 -2.33 6.41
C LEU A 64 25.12 -2.15 7.85
N ARG A 65 23.80 -2.00 8.02
CA ARG A 65 23.18 -1.78 9.33
C ARG A 65 23.00 -3.11 10.05
N TYR A 66 22.32 -4.03 9.40
CA TYR A 66 21.95 -5.30 9.99
C TYR A 66 23.01 -6.39 9.73
N ARG A 67 23.97 -6.15 8.82
CA ARG A 67 25.04 -7.11 8.45
C ARG A 67 24.51 -8.45 7.95
N VAL A 68 23.36 -8.43 7.29
CA VAL A 68 22.69 -9.60 6.72
C VAL A 68 22.28 -9.31 5.27
N PRO A 69 22.03 -10.34 4.44
CA PRO A 69 21.54 -10.16 3.08
C PRO A 69 20.24 -9.34 3.06
N VAL A 70 20.15 -8.39 2.12
CA VAL A 70 18.96 -7.54 1.96
C VAL A 70 17.74 -8.36 1.55
N SER A 71 17.93 -9.40 0.74
CA SER A 71 16.88 -10.32 0.34
C SER A 71 16.18 -10.99 1.53
N GLN A 72 16.96 -11.37 2.56
CA GLN A 72 16.42 -11.94 3.80
C GLN A 72 15.60 -10.91 4.57
N LEU A 73 16.14 -9.70 4.78
CA LEU A 73 15.42 -8.61 5.45
C LEU A 73 14.09 -8.29 4.77
N ILE A 74 14.08 -8.26 3.44
CA ILE A 74 12.87 -7.99 2.67
C ILE A 74 11.86 -9.12 2.84
N MET A 75 12.29 -10.39 2.74
CA MET A 75 11.39 -11.53 2.86
C MET A 75 10.69 -11.56 4.23
N ASP A 76 11.43 -11.23 5.30
CA ASP A 76 10.91 -11.17 6.67
C ASP A 76 9.85 -10.07 6.87
N ARG A 77 9.86 -9.03 6.03
CA ARG A 77 8.99 -7.84 6.16
C ARG A 77 7.87 -7.80 5.13
N LEU A 78 8.08 -8.44 3.98
CA LEU A 78 7.15 -8.44 2.85
C LEU A 78 5.78 -9.02 3.25
N GLY A 79 5.76 -10.12 4.01
CA GLY A 79 4.53 -10.76 4.47
C GLY A 79 3.64 -9.81 5.28
N THR A 80 4.24 -9.05 6.21
CA THR A 80 3.54 -8.08 7.05
C THR A 80 2.89 -6.97 6.22
N THR A 81 3.64 -6.38 5.29
CA THR A 81 3.12 -5.32 4.41
C THR A 81 2.02 -5.84 3.51
N LEU A 82 2.18 -7.02 2.89
CA LEU A 82 1.16 -7.62 2.05
C LEU A 82 -0.13 -7.91 2.82
N LEU A 83 -0.01 -8.39 4.06
CA LEU A 83 -1.16 -8.66 4.91
C LEU A 83 -1.88 -7.37 5.30
N LEU A 84 -1.14 -6.34 5.72
CA LEU A 84 -1.69 -5.03 6.06
C LEU A 84 -2.39 -4.38 4.85
N VAL A 85 -1.69 -4.26 3.72
CA VAL A 85 -2.20 -3.64 2.48
C VAL A 85 -3.37 -4.46 1.92
N GLY A 86 -3.23 -5.78 1.85
CA GLY A 86 -4.23 -6.68 1.28
C GLY A 86 -5.55 -6.62 2.03
N ILE A 87 -5.51 -6.81 3.36
CA ILE A 87 -6.73 -6.76 4.20
C ILE A 87 -7.37 -5.37 4.09
N SER A 88 -6.58 -4.30 4.22
CA SER A 88 -7.10 -2.93 4.17
C SER A 88 -7.74 -2.60 2.83
N THR A 89 -7.12 -3.02 1.71
CA THR A 89 -7.65 -2.79 0.36
C THR A 89 -8.96 -3.54 0.14
N ILE A 90 -9.03 -4.80 0.58
CA ILE A 90 -10.24 -5.63 0.47
C ILE A 90 -11.38 -5.00 1.28
N LEU A 91 -11.13 -4.64 2.54
CA LEU A 91 -12.14 -4.02 3.40
C LEU A 91 -12.57 -2.65 2.86
N ALA A 92 -11.63 -1.81 2.46
CA ALA A 92 -11.93 -0.50 1.89
C ALA A 92 -12.80 -0.62 0.64
N THR A 93 -12.47 -1.56 -0.24
CA THR A 93 -13.24 -1.82 -1.47
C THR A 93 -14.65 -2.28 -1.15
N ILE A 94 -14.81 -3.31 -0.31
CA ILE A 94 -16.13 -3.87 0.02
C ILE A 94 -17.00 -2.82 0.69
N ILE A 95 -16.48 -2.14 1.72
CA ILE A 95 -17.24 -1.17 2.51
C ILE A 95 -17.51 0.09 1.68
N GLY A 96 -16.50 0.62 1.01
CA GLY A 96 -16.61 1.83 0.20
C GLY A 96 -17.60 1.67 -0.95
N VAL A 97 -17.48 0.60 -1.74
CA VAL A 97 -18.43 0.30 -2.84
C VAL A 97 -19.84 0.12 -2.30
N TRP A 98 -20.02 -0.63 -1.21
CA TRP A 98 -21.34 -0.82 -0.60
C TRP A 98 -21.95 0.51 -0.12
N MET A 99 -21.14 1.35 0.54
CA MET A 99 -21.56 2.69 0.98
C MET A 99 -21.96 3.55 -0.21
N GLY A 100 -21.14 3.61 -1.26
CA GLY A 100 -21.42 4.38 -2.47
C GLY A 100 -22.70 3.95 -3.17
N ILE A 101 -22.91 2.64 -3.35
CA ILE A 101 -24.14 2.07 -3.93
C ILE A 101 -25.36 2.50 -3.11
N ARG A 102 -25.30 2.33 -1.79
CA ARG A 102 -26.44 2.62 -0.91
C ARG A 102 -26.73 4.11 -0.82
N SER A 103 -25.70 4.96 -0.83
CA SER A 103 -25.77 6.42 -0.80
C SER A 103 -26.44 6.96 -2.06
N ALA A 104 -25.98 6.52 -3.25
CA ALA A 104 -26.54 6.97 -4.53
C ALA A 104 -27.96 6.45 -4.77
N TRP A 105 -28.23 5.17 -4.48
CA TRP A 105 -29.56 4.59 -4.73
C TRP A 105 -30.65 5.19 -3.83
N LYS A 106 -30.29 5.61 -2.60
CA LYS A 106 -31.18 6.30 -1.66
C LYS A 106 -30.76 7.76 -1.47
N ARG A 107 -30.43 8.44 -2.58
CA ARG A 107 -29.98 9.84 -2.58
C ARG A 107 -30.93 10.76 -1.81
N GLY A 108 -30.36 11.70 -1.06
CA GLY A 108 -31.10 12.67 -0.24
C GLY A 108 -31.55 12.14 1.13
N GLY A 109 -31.45 10.83 1.39
CA GLY A 109 -31.76 10.22 2.68
C GLY A 109 -30.69 10.48 3.76
N LEU A 110 -30.99 10.12 5.01
CA LEU A 110 -30.06 10.29 6.13
C LEU A 110 -28.73 9.55 5.91
N PHE A 111 -28.80 8.29 5.43
CA PHE A 111 -27.60 7.51 5.13
C PHE A 111 -26.71 8.22 4.10
N ASP A 112 -27.28 8.78 3.04
CA ASP A 112 -26.54 9.50 2.00
C ASP A 112 -25.80 10.71 2.58
N ARG A 113 -26.50 11.53 3.38
CA ARG A 113 -25.92 12.72 4.02
C ARG A 113 -24.78 12.39 4.97
N PHE A 114 -24.98 11.41 5.87
CA PHE A 114 -23.94 11.02 6.83
C PHE A 114 -22.77 10.28 6.18
N SER A 115 -23.03 9.35 5.26
CA SER A 115 -21.96 8.61 4.58
C SER A 115 -21.14 9.51 3.66
N THR A 116 -21.79 10.41 2.90
CA THR A 116 -21.08 11.37 2.04
C THR A 116 -20.31 12.38 2.87
N GLY A 117 -20.92 12.98 3.90
CA GLY A 117 -20.24 13.93 4.78
C GLY A 117 -19.08 13.31 5.55
N GLY A 118 -19.27 12.09 6.06
CA GLY A 118 -18.22 11.30 6.70
C GLY A 118 -17.08 10.94 5.75
N SER A 119 -17.41 10.51 4.53
CA SER A 119 -16.40 10.21 3.50
C SER A 119 -15.60 11.45 3.10
N LEU A 120 -16.25 12.61 2.90
CA LEU A 120 -15.55 13.87 2.61
C LEU A 120 -14.61 14.30 3.74
N THR A 121 -15.04 14.09 4.98
CA THR A 121 -14.21 14.35 6.16
C THR A 121 -12.98 13.44 6.18
N LEU A 122 -13.19 12.12 6.04
CA LEU A 122 -12.11 11.13 6.03
C LEU A 122 -11.14 11.35 4.85
N TYR A 123 -11.66 11.67 3.66
CA TYR A 123 -10.85 11.94 2.47
C TYR A 123 -9.90 13.14 2.67
N SER A 124 -10.28 14.10 3.51
CA SER A 124 -9.47 15.27 3.82
C SER A 124 -8.43 15.00 4.93
N MET A 125 -8.52 13.88 5.64
CA MET A 125 -7.64 13.55 6.75
C MET A 125 -6.40 12.79 6.26
N PRO A 126 -5.18 13.23 6.63
CA PRO A 126 -3.97 12.44 6.36
C PRO A 126 -3.99 11.10 7.11
N GLU A 127 -3.60 10.02 6.45
CA GLU A 127 -3.64 8.65 7.01
C GLU A 127 -2.82 8.51 8.30
N TRP A 128 -1.60 9.07 8.32
CA TRP A 128 -0.74 9.07 9.49
C TRP A 128 -1.38 9.79 10.67
N TRP A 129 -2.12 10.88 10.41
CA TRP A 129 -2.81 11.65 11.45
C TRP A 129 -3.99 10.85 12.00
N LEU A 130 -4.78 10.23 11.12
CA LEU A 130 -5.87 9.34 11.52
C LEU A 130 -5.34 8.18 12.39
N GLY A 131 -4.20 7.59 12.01
CA GLY A 131 -3.53 6.56 12.79
C GLY A 131 -3.11 7.04 14.18
N LEU A 132 -2.52 8.25 14.28
CA LEU A 132 -2.17 8.85 15.57
C LEU A 132 -3.41 9.11 16.45
N MET A 133 -4.52 9.54 15.86
CA MET A 133 -5.78 9.71 16.60
C MET A 133 -6.32 8.37 17.10
N PHE A 134 -6.19 7.30 16.32
CA PHE A 134 -6.57 5.97 16.76
C PHE A 134 -5.72 5.46 17.91
N ILE A 135 -4.41 5.69 17.87
CA ILE A 135 -3.54 5.39 19.01
C ILE A 135 -3.97 6.20 20.23
N ALA A 136 -4.17 7.51 20.09
CA ALA A 136 -4.53 8.38 21.21
C ALA A 136 -5.85 7.97 21.87
N VAL A 137 -6.87 7.67 21.09
CA VAL A 137 -8.20 7.32 21.60
C VAL A 137 -8.27 5.87 22.06
N PHE A 138 -7.94 4.93 21.18
CA PHE A 138 -8.23 3.51 21.41
C PHE A 138 -7.10 2.75 22.11
N SER A 139 -5.85 3.19 21.95
CA SER A 139 -4.72 2.56 22.64
C SER A 139 -4.41 3.25 23.97
N VAL A 140 -4.27 4.59 23.98
CA VAL A 140 -3.88 5.33 25.19
C VAL A 140 -5.08 5.70 26.06
N GLY A 141 -6.15 6.23 25.45
CA GLY A 141 -7.34 6.66 26.19
C GLY A 141 -8.15 5.50 26.75
N VAL A 142 -8.56 4.56 25.88
CA VAL A 142 -9.41 3.41 26.26
C VAL A 142 -8.58 2.19 26.71
N GLY A 143 -7.35 2.03 26.22
CA GLY A 143 -6.54 0.84 26.53
C GLY A 143 -7.00 -0.45 25.83
N LEU A 144 -7.80 -0.35 24.76
CA LEU A 144 -8.38 -1.51 24.09
C LEU A 144 -7.39 -2.20 23.15
N PHE A 145 -6.53 -1.43 22.48
CA PHE A 145 -5.59 -1.92 21.48
C PHE A 145 -4.14 -1.56 21.84
N PRO A 146 -3.15 -2.34 21.38
CA PRO A 146 -1.75 -1.99 21.53
C PRO A 146 -1.42 -0.71 20.75
N THR A 147 -0.33 -0.04 21.14
CA THR A 147 0.15 1.18 20.47
C THR A 147 1.00 0.88 19.23
N GLY A 148 1.58 -0.32 19.15
CA GLY A 148 2.36 -0.73 17.99
C GLY A 148 3.02 -2.11 18.12
N GLY A 149 3.75 -2.51 17.08
CA GLY A 149 4.34 -3.84 16.95
C GLY A 149 3.38 -4.85 16.31
N LEU A 150 3.88 -6.02 15.89
CA LEU A 150 3.07 -7.05 15.23
C LEU A 150 2.46 -8.06 16.21
N HIS A 151 3.08 -8.25 17.36
CA HIS A 151 2.66 -9.18 18.41
C HIS A 151 3.29 -8.77 19.75
N SER A 152 2.67 -9.21 20.83
CA SER A 152 3.13 -9.07 22.21
C SER A 152 4.40 -9.90 22.45
N VAL A 153 5.29 -9.39 23.31
CA VAL A 153 6.52 -10.09 23.67
C VAL A 153 6.20 -11.42 24.35
N GLY A 154 6.80 -12.52 23.87
CA GLY A 154 6.62 -13.86 24.45
C GLY A 154 5.42 -14.65 23.91
N VAL A 155 4.67 -14.10 22.96
CA VAL A 155 3.60 -14.83 22.26
C VAL A 155 4.14 -15.44 20.97
N ASP A 156 3.95 -16.74 20.78
CA ASP A 156 4.25 -17.40 19.50
C ASP A 156 3.17 -17.04 18.46
N PRO A 157 3.53 -16.32 17.37
CA PRO A 157 2.59 -15.93 16.33
C PRO A 157 1.91 -17.11 15.62
N TRP A 158 2.49 -18.31 15.68
CA TRP A 158 1.93 -19.50 15.01
C TRP A 158 0.92 -20.26 15.88
N SER A 159 0.75 -19.86 17.13
CA SER A 159 -0.28 -20.41 18.01
C SER A 159 -1.67 -19.79 17.72
N PRO A 160 -2.78 -20.49 18.03
CA PRO A 160 -4.13 -19.92 17.92
C PRO A 160 -4.30 -18.62 18.73
N ALA A 161 -3.63 -18.53 19.88
CA ALA A 161 -3.59 -17.31 20.70
C ALA A 161 -2.78 -16.19 20.02
N GLY A 162 -1.70 -16.54 19.33
CA GLY A 162 -0.88 -15.63 18.54
C GLY A 162 -1.65 -14.98 17.39
N TRP A 163 -2.55 -15.70 16.72
CA TRP A 163 -3.37 -15.12 15.64
C TRP A 163 -4.29 -14.01 16.15
N LEU A 164 -4.90 -14.21 17.32
CA LEU A 164 -5.74 -13.19 17.94
C LEU A 164 -4.92 -11.97 18.38
N ASP A 165 -3.72 -12.21 18.92
CA ASP A 165 -2.81 -11.14 19.31
C ASP A 165 -2.36 -10.31 18.09
N VAL A 166 -1.95 -10.97 17.01
CA VAL A 166 -1.60 -10.31 15.74
C VAL A 166 -2.79 -9.53 15.17
N ALA A 167 -4.00 -10.11 15.18
CA ALA A 167 -5.21 -9.41 14.74
C ALA A 167 -5.50 -8.16 15.59
N ARG A 168 -5.27 -8.22 16.90
CA ARG A 168 -5.42 -7.06 17.80
C ARG A 168 -4.38 -5.97 17.51
N HIS A 169 -3.14 -6.35 17.17
CA HIS A 169 -2.10 -5.40 16.78
C HIS A 169 -2.37 -4.75 15.42
N LEU A 170 -2.99 -5.49 14.50
CA LEU A 170 -3.31 -5.00 13.17
C LEU A 170 -4.64 -4.26 13.06
N ALA A 171 -5.51 -4.36 14.06
CA ALA A 171 -6.84 -3.76 14.03
C ALA A 171 -6.80 -2.25 13.72
N LEU A 172 -5.97 -1.47 14.43
CA LEU A 172 -5.87 -0.03 14.22
C LEU A 172 -5.12 0.35 12.93
N PRO A 173 -3.97 -0.27 12.58
CA PRO A 173 -3.34 -0.07 11.27
C PRO A 173 -4.28 -0.35 10.09
N VAL A 174 -5.00 -1.48 10.14
CA VAL A 174 -5.96 -1.87 9.09
C VAL A 174 -7.12 -0.90 9.04
N ALA A 175 -7.68 -0.50 10.19
CA ALA A 175 -8.77 0.48 10.24
C ALA A 175 -8.32 1.83 9.66
N THR A 176 -7.09 2.26 9.93
CA THR A 176 -6.54 3.52 9.42
C THR A 176 -6.52 3.55 7.90
N LEU A 177 -5.88 2.54 7.28
CA LEU A 177 -5.85 2.43 5.82
C LEU A 177 -7.26 2.20 5.25
N THR A 178 -8.05 1.32 5.86
CA THR A 178 -9.41 1.01 5.40
C THR A 178 -10.26 2.27 5.30
N LEU A 179 -10.28 3.11 6.34
CA LEU A 179 -11.07 4.33 6.37
C LEU A 179 -10.55 5.41 5.43
N ALA A 180 -9.23 5.52 5.28
CA ALA A 180 -8.62 6.47 4.34
C ALA A 180 -9.04 6.19 2.89
N TYR A 181 -8.96 4.94 2.46
CA TYR A 181 -9.24 4.57 1.06
C TYR A 181 -10.72 4.31 0.78
N LEU A 182 -11.51 3.86 1.77
CA LEU A 182 -12.95 3.63 1.54
C LEU A 182 -13.69 4.92 1.20
N ALA A 183 -13.21 6.06 1.72
CA ALA A 183 -13.81 7.37 1.49
C ALA A 183 -13.79 7.71 0.00
N ASP A 184 -12.64 7.52 -0.65
CA ASP A 184 -12.47 7.73 -2.08
C ASP A 184 -13.36 6.76 -2.89
N TYR A 185 -13.31 5.47 -2.57
CA TYR A 185 -14.13 4.45 -3.25
C TYR A 185 -15.64 4.70 -3.12
N ALA A 186 -16.10 5.14 -1.95
CA ALA A 186 -17.51 5.46 -1.72
C ALA A 186 -17.96 6.65 -2.55
N LEU A 187 -17.15 7.71 -2.62
CA LEU A 187 -17.47 8.91 -3.39
C LEU A 187 -17.50 8.63 -4.90
N ILE A 188 -16.53 7.89 -5.41
CA ILE A 188 -16.45 7.54 -6.84
C ILE A 188 -17.59 6.60 -7.24
N MET A 189 -17.85 5.55 -6.46
CA MET A 189 -18.97 4.63 -6.72
C MET A 189 -20.30 5.36 -6.65
N ARG A 190 -20.47 6.29 -5.69
CA ARG A 190 -21.67 7.12 -5.58
C ARG A 190 -21.85 8.02 -6.80
N SER A 191 -20.80 8.72 -7.23
CA SER A 191 -20.85 9.58 -8.43
C SER A 191 -21.20 8.77 -9.66
N SER A 192 -20.47 7.69 -9.89
CA SER A 192 -20.67 6.80 -11.05
C SER A 192 -22.09 6.23 -11.07
N LEU A 193 -22.64 5.83 -9.92
CA LEU A 193 -24.00 5.31 -9.88
C LEU A 193 -25.07 6.39 -10.08
N LEU A 194 -24.83 7.63 -9.65
CA LEU A 194 -25.76 8.73 -9.91
C LEU A 194 -25.85 9.08 -11.39
N ASP A 195 -24.72 9.02 -12.11
CA ASP A 195 -24.68 9.22 -13.56
C ASP A 195 -25.48 8.12 -14.27
N GLU A 196 -25.27 6.86 -13.92
CA GLU A 196 -25.99 5.72 -14.50
C GLU A 196 -27.49 5.70 -14.19
N ILE A 197 -27.94 6.23 -13.03
CA ILE A 197 -29.38 6.26 -12.67
C ILE A 197 -30.20 7.12 -13.66
N GLY A 198 -29.57 8.13 -14.29
CA GLY A 198 -30.22 9.03 -15.24
C GLY A 198 -30.37 8.47 -16.66
N GLU A 199 -29.74 7.34 -16.96
CA GLU A 199 -29.62 6.82 -18.32
C GLU A 199 -30.90 6.13 -18.85
N GLU A 200 -31.08 6.17 -20.17
CA GLU A 200 -32.28 5.65 -20.85
C GLU A 200 -32.49 4.14 -20.62
N TYR A 201 -31.39 3.38 -20.50
CA TYR A 201 -31.46 1.94 -20.28
C TYR A 201 -32.05 1.60 -18.90
N VAL A 202 -31.88 2.46 -17.88
CA VAL A 202 -32.47 2.32 -16.55
C VAL A 202 -33.97 2.58 -16.61
N THR A 203 -34.38 3.63 -17.30
CA THR A 203 -35.80 3.96 -17.53
C THR A 203 -36.50 2.83 -18.30
N THR A 204 -35.84 2.30 -19.32
CA THR A 204 -36.32 1.15 -20.10
C THR A 204 -36.43 -0.12 -19.26
N ALA A 205 -35.46 -0.39 -18.38
CA ALA A 205 -35.49 -1.53 -17.46
C ALA A 205 -36.69 -1.45 -16.49
N ARG A 206 -37.00 -0.25 -15.97
CA ARG A 206 -38.20 -0.02 -15.14
C ARG A 206 -39.50 -0.17 -15.95
N ALA A 207 -39.55 0.35 -17.18
CA ALA A 207 -40.70 0.22 -18.06
C ALA A 207 -41.02 -1.25 -18.40
N LYS A 208 -40.01 -2.12 -18.42
CA LYS A 208 -40.17 -3.59 -18.56
C LYS A 208 -40.72 -4.28 -17.30
N GLY A 209 -40.98 -3.55 -16.21
CA GLY A 209 -41.53 -4.09 -14.97
C GLY A 209 -40.50 -4.76 -14.05
N LEU A 210 -39.20 -4.52 -14.27
CA LEU A 210 -38.17 -5.06 -13.37
C LEU A 210 -38.24 -4.39 -12.00
N ARG A 211 -38.05 -5.18 -10.94
CA ARG A 211 -38.00 -4.66 -9.56
C ARG A 211 -36.80 -3.74 -9.40
N ASP A 212 -36.90 -2.72 -8.56
CA ASP A 212 -35.83 -1.74 -8.29
C ASP A 212 -34.49 -2.40 -7.94
N VAL A 213 -34.50 -3.49 -7.18
CA VAL A 213 -33.28 -4.24 -6.83
C VAL A 213 -32.62 -4.85 -8.07
N GLN A 214 -33.43 -5.36 -9.02
CA GLN A 214 -32.92 -5.92 -10.28
C GLN A 214 -32.38 -4.82 -11.18
N VAL A 215 -33.06 -3.67 -11.26
CA VAL A 215 -32.59 -2.49 -11.99
C VAL A 215 -31.26 -1.99 -11.41
N ARG A 216 -31.15 -1.94 -10.07
CA ARG A 216 -29.91 -1.56 -9.37
C ARG A 216 -28.78 -2.52 -9.67
N ASP A 217 -28.91 -3.78 -9.27
CA ASP A 217 -27.77 -4.70 -9.20
C ASP A 217 -27.33 -5.18 -10.58
N ARG A 218 -28.28 -5.42 -11.49
CA ARG A 218 -28.00 -6.03 -12.80
C ARG A 218 -27.69 -5.01 -13.89
N HIS A 219 -28.15 -3.77 -13.75
CA HIS A 219 -28.02 -2.74 -14.78
C HIS A 219 -27.18 -1.55 -14.29
N ALA A 220 -27.65 -0.80 -13.28
CA ALA A 220 -26.97 0.43 -12.85
C ALA A 220 -25.61 0.18 -12.18
N VAL A 221 -25.56 -0.69 -11.17
CA VAL A 221 -24.33 -1.02 -10.44
C VAL A 221 -23.29 -1.66 -11.36
N ARG A 222 -23.71 -2.54 -12.26
CA ARG A 222 -22.79 -3.22 -13.17
C ARG A 222 -22.02 -2.23 -14.07
N ASN A 223 -22.68 -1.20 -14.56
CA ASN A 223 -22.02 -0.16 -15.36
C ASN A 223 -21.20 0.80 -14.47
N ALA A 224 -21.76 1.22 -13.33
CA ALA A 224 -21.09 2.13 -12.40
C ALA A 224 -19.85 1.53 -11.71
N LEU A 225 -19.70 0.21 -11.73
CA LEU A 225 -18.50 -0.47 -11.26
C LEU A 225 -17.29 -0.25 -12.19
N LEU A 226 -17.48 0.00 -13.48
CA LEU A 226 -16.35 0.11 -14.42
C LEU A 226 -15.38 1.26 -14.07
N PRO A 227 -15.85 2.50 -13.81
CA PRO A 227 -14.95 3.58 -13.37
C PRO A 227 -14.39 3.30 -11.97
N THR A 228 -15.23 2.77 -11.07
CA THR A 228 -14.85 2.47 -9.69
C THR A 228 -13.72 1.44 -9.62
N THR A 229 -13.78 0.36 -10.41
CA THR A 229 -12.73 -0.65 -10.49
C THR A 229 -11.41 -0.08 -10.99
N THR A 230 -11.46 0.84 -11.96
CA THR A 230 -10.25 1.52 -12.47
C THR A 230 -9.56 2.29 -11.36
N VAL A 231 -10.32 3.04 -10.55
CA VAL A 231 -9.74 3.80 -9.45
C VAL A 231 -9.24 2.88 -8.33
N ILE A 232 -9.97 1.81 -7.99
CA ILE A 232 -9.48 0.79 -7.05
C ILE A 232 -8.12 0.23 -7.51
N ALA A 233 -7.97 -0.09 -8.80
CA ALA A 233 -6.72 -0.60 -9.36
C ALA A 233 -5.56 0.40 -9.20
N LEU A 234 -5.79 1.67 -9.58
CA LEU A 234 -4.79 2.74 -9.44
C LEU A 234 -4.41 2.99 -7.98
N ASN A 235 -5.39 2.91 -7.07
CA ASN A 235 -5.19 3.15 -5.65
C ASN A 235 -4.34 2.09 -4.95
N VAL A 236 -4.12 0.91 -5.52
CA VAL A 236 -3.21 -0.07 -4.91
C VAL A 236 -1.79 0.50 -4.73
N GLY A 237 -1.31 1.30 -5.69
CA GLY A 237 -0.02 1.99 -5.55
C GLY A 237 0.00 3.03 -4.43
N PHE A 238 -1.12 3.74 -4.26
CA PHE A 238 -1.29 4.70 -3.17
C PHE A 238 -1.36 3.98 -1.82
N VAL A 239 -2.11 2.88 -1.69
CA VAL A 239 -2.20 2.09 -0.45
C VAL A 239 -0.83 1.59 0.01
N VAL A 240 0.04 1.15 -0.92
CA VAL A 240 1.42 0.76 -0.56
C VAL A 240 2.20 1.95 0.00
N THR A 241 2.00 3.15 -0.54
CA THR A 241 2.63 4.38 -0.03
C THR A 241 2.08 4.78 1.33
N GLY A 242 0.76 4.70 1.51
CA GLY A 242 0.06 4.90 2.78
C GLY A 242 0.56 3.94 3.86
N ALA A 243 0.75 2.67 3.50
CA ALA A 243 1.29 1.64 4.38
C ALA A 243 2.68 2.01 4.94
N ILE A 244 3.53 2.71 4.20
CA ILE A 244 4.82 3.21 4.74
C ILE A 244 4.60 4.10 5.95
N THR A 245 3.63 5.01 5.86
CA THR A 245 3.32 5.94 6.94
C THR A 245 2.66 5.24 8.12
N VAL A 246 1.71 4.34 7.84
CA VAL A 246 0.98 3.57 8.87
C VAL A 246 1.92 2.60 9.59
N GLU A 247 2.79 1.88 8.88
CA GLU A 247 3.80 1.02 9.49
C GLU A 247 4.76 1.81 10.38
N THR A 248 5.09 3.05 10.00
CA THR A 248 5.93 3.92 10.81
C THR A 248 5.21 4.39 12.07
N VAL A 249 3.95 4.81 11.96
CA VAL A 249 3.14 5.30 13.08
C VAL A 249 2.89 4.19 14.11
N PHE A 250 2.52 3.00 13.66
CA PHE A 250 2.22 1.85 14.51
C PHE A 250 3.43 0.95 14.76
N SER A 251 4.64 1.35 14.34
CA SER A 251 5.86 0.54 14.48
C SER A 251 5.70 -0.92 14.01
N ILE A 252 4.94 -1.11 12.92
CA ILE A 252 4.68 -2.42 12.34
C ILE A 252 5.90 -2.84 11.53
N PRO A 253 6.45 -4.05 11.76
CA PRO A 253 7.64 -4.56 11.07
C PRO A 253 7.34 -4.93 9.61
N GLY A 254 7.12 -3.94 8.76
CA GLY A 254 6.94 -4.08 7.31
C GLY A 254 8.04 -3.42 6.47
N LEU A 255 7.89 -3.50 5.16
CA LEU A 255 8.84 -2.96 4.18
C LEU A 255 8.90 -1.44 4.20
N GLY A 256 7.78 -0.77 4.49
CA GLY A 256 7.70 0.67 4.60
C GLY A 256 8.49 1.17 5.81
N LEU A 257 8.29 0.55 6.98
CA LEU A 257 9.12 0.85 8.15
C LEU A 257 10.61 0.57 7.88
N LEU A 258 10.94 -0.56 7.23
CA LEU A 258 12.32 -0.87 6.85
C LEU A 258 12.94 0.22 5.96
N ALA A 259 12.17 0.73 4.99
CA ALA A 259 12.60 1.81 4.12
C ALA A 259 12.80 3.14 4.90
N THR A 260 11.88 3.50 5.81
CA THR A 260 12.04 4.73 6.61
C THR A 260 13.22 4.63 7.57
N GLU A 261 13.48 3.46 8.13
CA GLU A 261 14.67 3.19 8.94
C GLU A 261 15.97 3.31 8.14
N ALA A 262 15.97 2.81 6.89
CA ALA A 262 17.11 2.91 5.98
C ALA A 262 17.32 4.32 5.42
N LEU A 263 16.31 5.19 5.45
CA LEU A 263 16.47 6.62 5.17
C LEU A 263 17.12 7.36 6.35
N LYS A 264 16.68 7.07 7.59
CA LYS A 264 17.22 7.71 8.81
C LYS A 264 18.67 7.31 9.08
N VAL A 265 18.99 6.03 8.87
CA VAL A 265 20.36 5.51 8.92
C VAL A 265 20.67 5.00 7.52
N PRO A 266 21.27 5.85 6.64
CA PRO A 266 21.45 5.55 5.23
C PRO A 266 21.99 4.14 4.98
N ASP A 267 21.13 3.28 4.45
CA ASP A 267 21.47 1.94 3.98
C ASP A 267 20.96 1.78 2.55
N PHE A 268 21.84 2.12 1.61
CA PHE A 268 21.54 2.22 0.19
C PHE A 268 20.98 0.90 -0.38
N TRP A 269 21.58 -0.24 -0.03
CA TRP A 269 21.17 -1.53 -0.58
C TRP A 269 19.78 -1.92 -0.10
N VAL A 270 19.46 -1.62 1.17
CA VAL A 270 18.12 -1.82 1.71
C VAL A 270 17.11 -0.91 1.01
N LEU A 271 17.42 0.38 0.81
CA LEU A 271 16.53 1.30 0.09
C LEU A 271 16.30 0.85 -1.37
N GLN A 272 17.37 0.47 -2.06
CA GLN A 272 17.32 0.00 -3.44
C GLN A 272 16.49 -1.28 -3.57
N GLY A 273 16.70 -2.24 -2.66
CA GLY A 273 15.95 -3.49 -2.61
C GLY A 273 14.48 -3.27 -2.26
N ALA A 274 14.19 -2.50 -1.21
CA ALA A 274 12.82 -2.19 -0.78
C ALA A 274 12.04 -1.46 -1.88
N PHE A 275 12.65 -0.46 -2.54
CA PHE A 275 12.03 0.24 -3.66
C PHE A 275 11.75 -0.69 -4.85
N LEU A 276 12.69 -1.60 -5.16
CA LEU A 276 12.49 -2.57 -6.24
C LEU A 276 11.29 -3.47 -5.97
N VAL A 277 11.24 -4.04 -4.77
CA VAL A 277 10.22 -5.01 -4.38
C VAL A 277 8.86 -4.35 -4.21
N ALA A 278 8.80 -3.15 -3.63
CA ALA A 278 7.56 -2.37 -3.57
C ALA A 278 7.05 -2.02 -4.98
N SER A 279 7.92 -1.56 -5.88
CA SER A 279 7.56 -1.27 -7.26
C SER A 279 7.05 -2.51 -8.00
N ALA A 280 7.71 -3.66 -7.82
CA ALA A 280 7.29 -4.93 -8.41
C ALA A 280 5.93 -5.37 -7.85
N ALA A 281 5.72 -5.27 -6.54
CA ALA A 281 4.44 -5.61 -5.90
C ALA A 281 3.30 -4.74 -6.43
N VAL A 282 3.52 -3.42 -6.58
CA VAL A 282 2.52 -2.50 -7.14
C VAL A 282 2.22 -2.85 -8.61
N ILE A 283 3.23 -3.15 -9.42
CA ILE A 283 3.04 -3.57 -10.82
C ILE A 283 2.23 -4.87 -10.88
N LEU A 284 2.58 -5.87 -10.07
CA LEU A 284 1.87 -7.15 -10.02
C LEU A 284 0.43 -6.99 -9.56
N ALA A 285 0.18 -6.12 -8.57
CA ALA A 285 -1.16 -5.87 -8.09
C ALA A 285 -2.02 -5.10 -9.11
N ASN A 286 -1.44 -4.12 -9.82
CA ASN A 286 -2.11 -3.45 -10.94
C ASN A 286 -2.42 -4.43 -12.08
N LEU A 287 -1.46 -5.31 -12.41
CA LEU A 287 -1.68 -6.36 -13.41
C LEU A 287 -2.83 -7.29 -12.99
N ALA A 288 -2.85 -7.74 -11.72
CA ALA A 288 -3.93 -8.55 -11.19
C ALA A 288 -5.28 -7.84 -11.25
N ALA A 289 -5.33 -6.55 -10.88
CA ALA A 289 -6.54 -5.73 -10.95
C ALA A 289 -7.04 -5.57 -12.40
N ASN A 290 -6.14 -5.34 -13.36
CA ASN A 290 -6.48 -5.25 -14.78
C ASN A 290 -6.98 -6.58 -15.35
N LEU A 291 -6.41 -7.71 -14.93
CA LEU A 291 -6.90 -9.03 -15.32
C LEU A 291 -8.29 -9.32 -14.73
N LEU A 292 -8.53 -8.92 -13.48
CA LEU A 292 -9.86 -8.98 -12.85
C LEU A 292 -10.87 -8.09 -13.58
N TYR A 293 -10.46 -6.90 -14.01
CA TYR A 293 -11.29 -6.02 -14.83
C TYR A 293 -11.69 -6.68 -16.15
N GLY A 294 -10.75 -7.32 -16.87
CA GLY A 294 -11.04 -8.05 -18.11
C GLY A 294 -11.97 -9.26 -17.94
N LEU A 295 -12.09 -9.81 -16.72
CA LEU A 295 -13.09 -10.84 -16.40
C LEU A 295 -14.48 -10.24 -16.11
N LEU A 296 -14.52 -9.04 -15.54
CA LEU A 296 -15.75 -8.35 -15.15
C LEU A 296 -16.41 -7.60 -16.32
N ASP A 297 -15.63 -7.09 -17.27
CA ASP A 297 -16.11 -6.39 -18.46
C ASP A 297 -16.24 -7.32 -19.68
N PRO A 298 -17.46 -7.63 -20.16
CA PRO A 298 -17.69 -8.43 -21.36
C PRO A 298 -17.28 -7.73 -22.66
N ARG A 299 -17.07 -6.40 -22.67
CA ARG A 299 -16.80 -5.61 -23.88
C ARG A 299 -15.35 -5.73 -24.36
N VAL A 300 -14.44 -6.16 -23.49
CA VAL A 300 -13.02 -6.41 -23.81
C VAL A 300 -12.83 -7.73 -24.60
N ARG A 301 -13.90 -8.53 -24.76
CA ARG A 301 -13.91 -9.78 -25.54
C ARG A 301 -14.34 -9.61 -27.01
N THR A 302 -14.41 -8.38 -27.51
CA THR A 302 -14.69 -8.04 -28.92
C THR A 302 -13.48 -7.37 -29.53
#